data_AF-M0AH13-F1
#
_entry.id   AF-M0AH13-F1
#
_cell.length_a   1.000
_cell.length_b   1.000
_cell.length_c   1.000
_cell.angle_alpha   90.00
_cell.angle_beta   90.00
_cell.angle_gamma   90.00
#
_symmetry.space_group_name_H-M   'P 1'
#
loop_
_entity.id
_entity.type
_entity.pdbx_description
1 polymer ?
#
loop_
_entity_poly.entity_id
_entity_poly.type
_entity_poly.pdbx_seq_one_letter_code
_entity_poly.pdbx_strand_id
1 'polypeptide(L)'
;MAGEGGRAETETGTGSSKANGDPTDARSYSIGPLLKRSHIDSDGQLEVSIYVEGSGSLDDIDLDVFLKRSRIDPGERIELGIFVSGCGSVAEETISVFHDHDDVLDLTDPGTVRRNRVDSGRTADPTEAGSSSASSSVGAEDTTAPETAASHSTLFQYGAATDNRQLRQKPLDGNGRDDPAYILEFNTRAHATPGRYRLPVVLTYRSEAGIKQEKHVRTVRVNNWRERWEPWVTRGVLLGGVLGVCSAFYASGPVPVPGALGAGV
;
A
#
# COMPACT_ATOMS: atom_id res chain seq x y z
N MET A 1 58.38 54.39 -32.43
CA MET A 1 57.98 53.96 -31.07
C MET A 1 57.46 52.54 -31.24
N ALA A 2 58.27 51.48 -31.14
CA ALA A 2 59.09 50.96 -30.03
C ALA A 2 58.25 50.22 -28.97
N GLY A 3 58.60 48.94 -28.73
CA GLY A 3 58.03 47.97 -27.79
C GLY A 3 57.48 46.73 -28.54
N GLU A 4 58.19 45.61 -28.79
CA GLU A 4 58.92 44.69 -27.86
C GLU A 4 58.10 44.40 -26.60
N GLY A 5 57.81 43.17 -26.16
CA GLY A 5 58.19 41.80 -26.53
C GLY A 5 57.56 40.85 -25.49
N GLY A 6 57.54 39.54 -25.73
CA GLY A 6 57.08 38.59 -24.71
C GLY A 6 56.96 37.15 -25.22
N ARG A 7 57.77 36.27 -24.64
CA ARG A 7 58.12 34.92 -25.09
C ARG A 7 57.09 33.84 -24.72
N ALA A 8 57.25 32.72 -25.43
CA ALA A 8 56.65 31.41 -25.22
C ALA A 8 57.05 30.75 -23.89
N GLU A 9 56.16 29.92 -23.36
CA GLU A 9 56.52 28.69 -22.65
C GLU A 9 55.69 27.52 -23.18
N THR A 10 56.43 26.47 -23.50
CA THR A 10 55.98 25.16 -23.97
C THR A 10 55.93 24.27 -22.73
N GLU A 11 54.76 23.77 -22.35
CA GLU A 11 54.68 22.61 -21.46
C GLU A 11 54.15 21.39 -22.22
N THR A 12 55.11 20.54 -22.55
CA THR A 12 54.94 19.13 -22.89
C THR A 12 54.45 18.36 -21.66
N GLY A 13 53.21 17.89 -21.71
CA GLY A 13 52.64 16.92 -20.77
C GLY A 13 52.14 15.69 -21.52
N THR A 14 53.06 14.78 -21.83
CA THR A 14 52.78 13.47 -22.43
C THR A 14 52.17 12.56 -21.36
N GLY A 15 50.86 12.30 -21.46
CA GLY A 15 50.13 11.39 -20.59
C GLY A 15 49.17 10.52 -21.41
N SER A 16 49.72 9.47 -22.02
CA SER A 16 48.98 8.44 -22.72
C SER A 16 48.05 7.69 -21.75
N SER A 17 46.74 7.88 -21.88
CA SER A 17 45.74 6.90 -21.44
C SER A 17 44.84 6.57 -22.61
N LYS A 18 45.14 5.45 -23.27
CA LYS A 18 44.22 4.77 -24.18
C LYS A 18 43.07 4.23 -23.32
N ALA A 19 41.99 5.00 -23.22
CA ALA A 19 40.70 4.46 -22.82
C ALA A 19 40.19 3.59 -23.97
N ASN A 20 40.53 2.29 -23.93
CA ASN A 20 39.78 1.26 -24.63
C ASN A 20 38.39 1.23 -23.98
N GLY A 21 37.45 1.99 -24.52
CA GLY A 21 36.04 1.87 -24.21
C GLY A 21 35.49 0.63 -24.89
N ASP A 22 35.33 -0.43 -24.11
CA ASP A 22 34.53 -1.61 -24.45
C ASP A 22 33.06 -1.18 -24.64
N PRO A 23 32.39 -1.48 -25.78
CA PRO A 23 31.01 -1.07 -26.03
C PRO A 23 29.98 -1.99 -25.37
N THR A 24 30.26 -2.50 -24.16
CA THR A 24 29.29 -3.20 -23.32
C THR A 24 29.08 -2.41 -22.03
N ASP A 25 28.21 -1.42 -22.10
CA ASP A 25 27.35 -1.17 -20.95
C ASP A 25 26.06 -0.54 -21.44
N ALA A 26 25.00 -1.36 -21.43
CA ALA A 26 23.64 -0.89 -21.59
C ALA A 26 23.31 0.03 -20.42
N ARG A 27 23.64 1.32 -20.55
CA ARG A 27 23.03 2.46 -19.85
C ARG A 27 22.42 2.07 -18.50
N SER A 28 23.27 1.72 -17.54
CA SER A 28 22.89 1.47 -16.15
C SER A 28 22.57 2.80 -15.47
N TYR A 29 21.46 3.43 -15.90
CA TYR A 29 20.85 4.50 -15.14
C TYR A 29 20.10 3.85 -13.98
N SER A 30 20.78 3.75 -12.84
CA SER A 30 20.13 3.58 -11.54
C SER A 30 19.41 4.90 -11.23
N ILE A 31 18.15 4.99 -11.64
CA ILE A 31 17.24 6.01 -11.13
C ILE A 31 16.74 5.43 -9.81
N GLY A 32 17.54 5.58 -8.75
CA GLY A 32 17.05 5.26 -7.40
C GLY A 32 15.71 5.95 -7.17
N PRO A 33 14.80 5.38 -6.36
CA PRO A 33 13.39 5.77 -6.30
C PRO A 33 13.26 7.26 -5.99
N LEU A 34 13.16 8.07 -7.05
CA LEU A 34 12.90 9.50 -7.01
C LEU A 34 11.39 9.70 -6.84
N LEU A 35 10.79 8.97 -5.89
CA LEU A 35 9.45 9.25 -5.41
C LEU A 35 9.53 10.48 -4.50
N LYS A 36 9.89 11.63 -5.08
CA LYS A 36 9.45 12.89 -4.51
C LYS A 36 7.93 12.86 -4.66
N ARG A 37 7.22 13.11 -3.57
CA ARG A 37 5.76 13.23 -3.53
C ARG A 37 5.23 13.83 -4.83
N SER A 38 4.22 13.22 -5.43
CA SER A 38 3.69 13.71 -6.69
C SER A 38 3.00 15.05 -6.43
N HIS A 39 3.72 16.15 -6.64
CA HIS A 39 3.18 17.52 -6.54
C HIS A 39 2.10 17.82 -7.61
N ILE A 40 1.77 16.84 -8.45
CA ILE A 40 0.68 16.88 -9.41
C ILE A 40 -0.61 16.54 -8.66
N ASP A 41 -1.29 17.57 -8.15
CA ASP A 41 -2.55 17.53 -7.40
C ASP A 41 -2.49 16.77 -6.06
N SER A 42 -1.59 17.21 -5.18
CA SER A 42 -1.46 16.72 -3.80
C SER A 42 -2.50 17.31 -2.85
N ASP A 43 -3.79 17.28 -3.24
CA ASP A 43 -4.91 17.70 -2.39
C ASP A 43 -5.29 16.63 -1.34
N GLY A 44 -4.61 15.48 -1.35
CA GLY A 44 -4.88 14.38 -0.44
C GLY A 44 -4.09 14.49 0.86
N GLN A 45 -4.75 14.25 1.99
CA GLN A 45 -4.09 14.26 3.31
C GLN A 45 -3.13 13.07 3.52
N LEU A 46 -3.31 11.99 2.74
CA LEU A 46 -2.50 10.78 2.78
C LEU A 46 -2.30 10.28 1.35
N GLU A 47 -1.05 10.23 0.89
CA GLU A 47 -0.67 9.76 -0.45
C GLU A 47 0.16 8.49 -0.33
N VAL A 48 -0.16 7.49 -1.13
CA VAL A 48 0.62 6.26 -1.25
C VAL A 48 1.28 6.27 -2.62
N SER A 49 2.58 6.14 -2.66
CA SER A 49 3.34 5.98 -3.89
C SER A 49 3.98 4.61 -3.93
N ILE A 50 3.90 3.96 -5.07
CA ILE A 50 4.49 2.65 -5.33
C ILE A 50 5.46 2.84 -6.50
N TYR A 51 6.68 2.38 -6.32
CA TYR A 51 7.67 2.25 -7.37
C TYR A 51 7.92 0.77 -7.61
N VAL A 52 7.79 0.36 -8.87
CA VAL A 52 8.07 -1.01 -9.32
C VAL A 52 9.07 -0.93 -10.46
N GLU A 53 10.15 -1.69 -10.32
CA GLU A 53 11.12 -1.94 -11.38
C GLU A 53 11.23 -3.45 -11.61
N GLY A 54 11.32 -3.86 -12.88
CA GLY A 54 11.30 -5.27 -13.24
C GLY A 54 11.53 -5.48 -14.74
N SER A 55 11.45 -6.73 -15.16
CA SER A 55 11.51 -7.13 -16.56
C SER A 55 10.19 -7.77 -17.02
N GLY A 56 9.80 -7.49 -18.26
CA GLY A 56 8.54 -7.93 -18.86
C GLY A 56 7.96 -6.84 -19.77
N SER A 57 6.90 -7.17 -20.53
CA SER A 57 6.12 -6.14 -21.20
C SER A 57 5.30 -5.41 -20.14
N LEU A 58 5.66 -4.16 -19.88
CA LEU A 58 4.97 -3.26 -18.96
C LEU A 58 3.91 -2.44 -19.70
N ASP A 59 3.45 -2.94 -20.85
CA ASP A 59 2.47 -2.26 -21.69
C ASP A 59 1.04 -2.43 -21.16
N ASP A 60 0.81 -3.49 -20.37
CA ASP A 60 -0.48 -3.84 -19.77
C ASP A 60 -0.44 -3.82 -18.23
N ILE A 61 0.32 -2.89 -17.62
CA ILE A 61 0.23 -2.69 -16.17
C ILE A 61 -1.13 -2.06 -15.83
N ASP A 62 -1.80 -2.63 -14.83
CA ASP A 62 -3.04 -2.09 -14.26
C ASP A 62 -2.90 -1.94 -12.74
N LEU A 63 -3.38 -0.81 -12.22
CA LEU A 63 -3.37 -0.48 -10.80
C LEU A 63 -4.79 -0.58 -10.23
N ASP A 64 -5.04 -1.65 -9.49
CA ASP A 64 -6.30 -1.86 -8.78
C ASP A 64 -6.20 -1.40 -7.32
N VAL A 65 -7.05 -0.44 -6.95
CA VAL A 65 -7.09 0.11 -5.58
C VAL A 65 -8.47 -0.01 -5.00
N PHE A 66 -8.65 -0.53 -3.78
CA PHE A 66 -9.96 -0.57 -3.13
C PHE A 66 -9.91 -0.21 -1.66
N LEU A 67 -11.01 0.35 -1.16
CA LEU A 67 -11.26 0.55 0.25
C LEU A 67 -12.20 -0.53 0.76
N LYS A 68 -11.84 -1.20 1.86
CA LYS A 68 -12.76 -2.14 2.51
C LYS A 68 -14.03 -1.46 3.01
N ARG A 69 -13.88 -0.23 3.53
CA ARG A 69 -14.98 0.61 3.97
C ARG A 69 -14.73 2.04 3.51
N SER A 70 -15.74 2.67 2.91
CA SER A 70 -15.70 4.08 2.53
C SER A 70 -16.12 5.02 3.67
N ARG A 71 -16.64 4.46 4.77
CA ARG A 71 -17.06 5.18 5.99
C ARG A 71 -16.52 4.47 7.21
N ILE A 72 -15.92 5.23 8.12
CA ILE A 72 -15.35 4.74 9.37
C ILE A 72 -15.66 5.70 10.51
N ASP A 73 -15.65 5.20 11.73
CA ASP A 73 -15.72 6.01 12.94
C ASP A 73 -14.30 6.44 13.39
N PRO A 74 -14.16 7.57 14.12
CA PRO A 74 -12.90 7.93 14.75
C PRO A 74 -12.35 6.79 15.64
N GLY A 75 -11.06 6.47 15.49
CA GLY A 75 -10.41 5.36 16.18
C GLY A 75 -10.49 4.03 15.42
N GLU A 76 -11.28 3.94 14.36
CA GLU A 76 -11.26 2.79 13.46
C GLU A 76 -10.07 2.86 12.49
N ARG A 77 -9.92 1.81 11.69
CA ARG A 77 -8.82 1.65 10.74
C ARG A 77 -9.28 1.89 9.30
N ILE A 78 -8.49 2.63 8.54
CA ILE A 78 -8.60 2.69 7.08
C ILE A 78 -7.87 1.48 6.52
N GLU A 79 -8.57 0.63 5.77
CA GLU A 79 -8.00 -0.55 5.11
C GLU A 79 -8.08 -0.34 3.59
N LEU A 80 -6.90 -0.21 2.97
CA LEU A 80 -6.70 0.10 1.56
C LEU A 80 -5.95 -1.07 0.90
N GLY A 81 -6.63 -1.78 0.02
CA GLY A 81 -6.03 -2.81 -0.82
C GLY A 81 -5.46 -2.20 -2.09
N ILE A 82 -4.23 -2.58 -2.45
CA ILE A 82 -3.55 -2.15 -3.66
C ILE A 82 -2.97 -3.37 -4.36
N PHE A 83 -3.31 -3.54 -5.63
CA PHE A 83 -2.94 -4.68 -6.46
C PHE A 83 -2.36 -4.11 -7.74
N VAL A 84 -1.16 -4.55 -8.09
CA VAL A 84 -0.55 -4.21 -9.37
C VAL A 84 -0.51 -5.49 -10.19
N SER A 85 -1.17 -5.47 -11.35
CA SER A 85 -1.20 -6.61 -12.26
C SER A 85 -0.51 -6.27 -13.57
N GLY A 86 -0.18 -7.30 -14.36
CA GLY A 86 0.59 -7.12 -15.60
C GLY A 86 2.07 -6.78 -15.35
N CYS A 87 2.54 -6.90 -14.10
CA CYS A 87 3.96 -6.90 -13.81
C CYS A 87 4.53 -8.25 -14.22
N GLY A 88 5.60 -8.24 -15.03
CA GLY A 88 6.41 -9.44 -15.23
C GLY A 88 7.18 -9.79 -13.96
N SER A 89 8.47 -10.12 -14.09
CA SER A 89 9.32 -10.33 -12.91
C SER A 89 9.70 -8.99 -12.28
N VAL A 90 9.37 -8.79 -11.01
CA VAL A 90 9.70 -7.59 -10.24
C VAL A 90 11.07 -7.74 -9.58
N ALA A 91 11.97 -6.79 -9.82
CA ALA A 91 13.33 -6.76 -9.29
C ALA A 91 13.48 -5.78 -8.11
N GLU A 92 12.77 -4.64 -8.13
CA GLU A 92 12.75 -3.70 -7.02
C GLU A 92 11.34 -3.17 -6.79
N GLU A 93 10.98 -3.06 -5.52
CA GLU A 93 9.67 -2.62 -5.10
C GLU A 93 9.80 -1.70 -3.88
N THR A 94 9.35 -0.45 -4.03
CA THR A 94 9.33 0.51 -2.92
C THR A 94 7.94 1.11 -2.77
N ILE A 95 7.39 0.98 -1.56
CA ILE A 95 6.16 1.65 -1.16
C ILE A 95 6.48 2.81 -0.23
N SER A 96 6.02 4.01 -0.57
CA SER A 96 6.18 5.22 0.21
C SER A 96 4.82 5.79 0.57
N VAL A 97 4.62 6.11 1.84
CA VAL A 97 3.40 6.69 2.35
C VAL A 97 3.72 8.10 2.84
N PHE A 98 3.15 9.10 2.20
CA PHE A 98 3.28 10.51 2.55
C PHE A 98 2.04 10.97 3.30
N HIS A 99 2.23 11.65 4.42
CA HIS A 99 1.14 12.25 5.18
C HIS A 99 1.45 13.71 5.52
N ASP A 100 0.44 14.55 5.48
CA ASP A 100 0.57 15.99 5.77
C ASP A 100 -0.18 16.43 7.02
N HIS A 101 -1.18 15.64 7.41
CA HIS A 101 -2.05 16.01 8.50
C HIS A 101 -1.99 14.94 9.57
N ASP A 102 -1.72 15.39 10.78
CA ASP A 102 -1.68 14.55 11.94
C ASP A 102 -3.07 14.39 12.56
N ASP A 103 -4.05 15.20 12.18
CA ASP A 103 -5.38 15.23 12.81
C ASP A 103 -6.22 13.95 12.63
N VAL A 104 -5.94 13.14 11.60
CA VAL A 104 -6.62 11.86 11.36
C VAL A 104 -5.81 10.65 11.79
N LEU A 105 -4.54 10.59 11.42
CA LEU A 105 -3.70 9.40 11.60
C LEU A 105 -3.15 9.31 13.01
N ASP A 106 -3.19 8.11 13.60
CA ASP A 106 -2.48 7.85 14.85
C ASP A 106 -0.99 7.69 14.55
N LEU A 107 -0.22 8.76 14.74
CA LEU A 107 1.23 8.72 14.51
C LEU A 107 1.99 7.91 15.58
N THR A 108 1.36 7.56 16.70
CA THR A 108 1.99 6.70 17.71
C THR A 108 1.93 5.23 17.30
N ASP A 109 0.83 4.85 16.65
CA ASP A 109 0.65 3.54 16.04
C ASP A 109 0.07 3.69 14.62
N PRO A 110 0.89 4.05 13.61
CA PRO A 110 0.41 4.39 12.28
C PRO A 110 -0.26 3.21 11.56
N GLY A 111 0.03 2.00 12.02
CA GLY A 111 -0.64 0.78 11.61
C GLY A 111 0.29 -0.21 10.94
N THR A 112 -0.15 -0.84 9.85
CA THR A 112 0.52 -2.01 9.26
C THR A 112 0.49 -1.98 7.73
N VAL A 113 1.54 -2.50 7.09
CA VAL A 113 1.54 -2.89 5.69
C VAL A 113 1.62 -4.41 5.62
N ARG A 114 0.63 -5.03 4.97
CA ARG A 114 0.67 -6.44 4.61
C ARG A 114 1.09 -6.54 3.16
N ARG A 115 2.06 -7.39 2.84
CA ARG A 115 2.55 -7.58 1.46
C ARG A 115 2.76 -9.05 1.13
N ASN A 116 2.60 -9.40 -0.14
CA ASN A 116 2.96 -10.73 -0.61
C ASN A 116 4.42 -11.02 -0.28
N ARG A 117 4.68 -12.24 0.20
CA ARG A 117 6.04 -12.73 0.39
C ARG A 117 6.48 -13.31 -0.94
N VAL A 118 7.27 -12.56 -1.70
CA VAL A 118 8.06 -13.17 -2.78
C VAL A 118 9.16 -13.94 -2.06
N ASP A 119 8.93 -15.23 -1.82
CA ASP A 119 9.97 -16.10 -1.28
C ASP A 119 11.07 -16.25 -2.33
N SER A 120 12.11 -15.41 -2.24
CA SER A 120 13.35 -15.50 -3.04
C SER A 120 14.20 -16.74 -2.68
N GLY A 121 13.55 -17.81 -2.24
CA GLY A 121 14.18 -18.96 -1.60
C GLY A 121 13.32 -20.20 -1.68
N ARG A 122 12.82 -20.53 -2.88
CA ARG A 122 12.45 -21.91 -3.17
C ARG A 122 13.72 -22.72 -3.42
N THR A 123 14.54 -22.88 -2.38
CA THR A 123 15.32 -24.10 -2.26
C THR A 123 14.26 -25.18 -2.08
N ALA A 124 13.94 -25.87 -3.16
CA ALA A 124 13.27 -27.15 -3.05
C ALA A 124 14.15 -27.98 -2.11
N ASP A 125 13.71 -28.20 -0.87
CA ASP A 125 14.18 -29.34 -0.09
C ASP A 125 13.71 -30.57 -0.88
N PRO A 126 14.61 -31.35 -1.51
CA PRO A 126 14.27 -32.72 -1.75
C PRO A 126 14.39 -33.46 -0.42
N THR A 127 13.68 -34.57 -0.31
CA THR A 127 13.89 -35.63 0.71
C THR A 127 12.87 -35.59 1.85
N GLU A 128 11.85 -36.43 1.72
CA GLU A 128 11.95 -37.77 2.32
C GLU A 128 11.33 -38.83 1.41
N ALA A 129 12.17 -39.45 0.58
CA ALA A 129 11.94 -40.80 0.08
C ALA A 129 13.29 -41.45 -0.25
N GLY A 130 13.85 -42.14 0.75
CA GLY A 130 14.56 -43.41 0.58
C GLY A 130 15.86 -43.50 -0.24
N SER A 131 16.84 -44.11 0.40
CA SER A 131 17.86 -45.02 -0.18
C SER A 131 19.25 -44.43 -0.50
N SER A 132 20.17 -44.71 0.42
CA SER A 132 21.57 -45.14 0.25
C SER A 132 22.22 -45.04 -1.14
N SER A 133 23.35 -44.32 -1.23
CA SER A 133 24.69 -44.86 -1.58
C SER A 133 25.74 -43.75 -1.77
N ALA A 134 26.97 -44.05 -1.38
CA ALA A 134 28.14 -43.18 -1.46
C ALA A 134 28.58 -42.88 -2.91
N SER A 135 29.15 -41.68 -3.17
CA SER A 135 30.46 -41.47 -3.83
C SER A 135 30.70 -40.01 -4.23
N SER A 136 31.96 -39.63 -4.19
CA SER A 136 32.58 -38.31 -4.43
C SER A 136 32.58 -37.85 -5.90
N SER A 137 32.50 -36.53 -6.16
CA SER A 137 33.13 -35.77 -7.28
C SER A 137 32.73 -34.29 -7.15
N VAL A 138 33.65 -33.33 -6.94
CA VAL A 138 34.50 -32.59 -7.91
C VAL A 138 33.73 -32.01 -9.11
N GLY A 139 33.56 -30.68 -9.10
CA GLY A 139 33.60 -29.83 -10.29
C GLY A 139 32.27 -29.42 -10.92
N ALA A 140 31.80 -28.22 -10.60
CA ALA A 140 31.24 -27.26 -11.55
C ALA A 140 31.11 -25.89 -10.84
N GLU A 141 31.96 -24.94 -11.20
CA GLU A 141 31.70 -23.52 -11.00
C GLU A 141 30.48 -23.16 -11.86
N ASP A 142 29.30 -23.27 -11.28
CA ASP A 142 28.10 -22.65 -11.83
C ASP A 142 28.17 -21.16 -11.46
N THR A 143 28.65 -20.36 -12.41
CA THR A 143 28.52 -18.90 -12.34
C THR A 143 27.07 -18.57 -12.70
N THR A 144 26.15 -18.95 -11.83
CA THR A 144 24.79 -18.42 -11.86
C THR A 144 24.91 -16.96 -11.43
N ALA A 145 24.64 -16.04 -12.34
CA ALA A 145 24.49 -14.63 -12.01
C ALA A 145 23.57 -14.53 -10.78
N PRO A 146 23.86 -13.65 -9.80
CA PRO A 146 23.02 -13.54 -8.61
C PRO A 146 21.61 -13.20 -9.07
N GLU A 147 20.71 -14.16 -8.91
CA GLU A 147 19.28 -13.93 -9.04
C GLU A 147 18.97 -12.78 -8.09
N THR A 148 18.65 -11.63 -8.68
CA THR A 148 18.62 -10.36 -7.96
C THR A 148 17.45 -10.43 -7.00
N ALA A 149 17.74 -10.73 -5.73
CA ALA A 149 16.72 -10.80 -4.69
C ALA A 149 15.94 -9.48 -4.68
N ALA A 150 14.63 -9.58 -4.85
CA ALA A 150 13.78 -8.41 -4.89
C ALA A 150 13.98 -7.57 -3.62
N SER A 151 14.38 -6.31 -3.81
CA SER A 151 14.58 -5.38 -2.69
C SER A 151 13.26 -4.70 -2.37
N HIS A 152 12.77 -4.91 -1.14
CA HIS A 152 11.49 -4.38 -0.68
C HIS A 152 11.69 -3.31 0.39
N SER A 153 11.21 -2.09 0.14
CA SER A 153 11.27 -0.99 1.11
C SER A 153 9.89 -0.40 1.39
N THR A 154 9.63 -0.03 2.66
CA THR A 154 8.43 0.70 3.08
C THR A 154 8.86 1.97 3.80
N LEU A 155 8.54 3.12 3.25
CA LEU A 155 8.85 4.43 3.81
C LEU A 155 7.56 5.10 4.29
N PHE A 156 7.61 5.70 5.48
CA PHE A 156 6.52 6.52 6.03
C PHE A 156 7.09 7.92 6.28
N GLN A 157 6.53 8.92 5.61
CA GLN A 157 7.15 10.25 5.46
C GLN A 157 6.15 11.36 5.80
N TYR A 158 6.63 12.35 6.53
CA TYR A 158 5.90 13.60 6.78
C TYR A 158 6.42 14.69 5.86
N GLY A 159 5.59 15.13 4.91
CA GLY A 159 6.04 16.06 3.87
C GLY A 159 7.25 15.53 3.09
N ALA A 160 8.38 16.24 3.18
CA ALA A 160 9.65 15.84 2.55
C ALA A 160 10.68 15.23 3.53
N ALA A 161 10.31 15.08 4.80
CA ALA A 161 11.17 14.51 5.82
C ALA A 161 10.81 13.05 6.07
N THR A 162 11.82 12.18 6.09
CA THR A 162 11.66 10.80 6.57
C THR A 162 11.24 10.84 8.03
N ASP A 163 10.08 10.26 8.36
CA ASP A 163 9.67 10.08 9.74
C ASP A 163 10.38 8.82 10.29
N ASN A 164 10.82 8.85 11.55
CA ASN A 164 11.37 7.67 12.21
C ASN A 164 10.28 6.63 12.53
N ARG A 165 9.01 7.02 12.42
CA ARG A 165 7.85 6.13 12.55
C ARG A 165 7.74 5.25 11.32
N GLN A 166 7.51 3.96 11.53
CA GLN A 166 7.35 2.99 10.45
C GLN A 166 6.03 2.25 10.60
N LEU A 167 5.42 1.93 9.46
CA LEU A 167 4.31 0.99 9.41
C LEU A 167 4.85 -0.42 9.72
N ARG A 168 4.16 -1.16 10.58
CA ARG A 168 4.56 -2.53 10.91
C ARG A 168 4.41 -3.40 9.67
N GLN A 169 5.40 -4.24 9.37
CA GLN A 169 5.33 -5.13 8.22
C GLN A 169 4.74 -6.48 8.62
N LYS A 170 3.82 -7.01 7.82
CA LYS A 170 3.26 -8.36 7.98
C LYS A 170 3.19 -9.07 6.62
N PRO A 171 3.27 -10.40 6.60
CA PRO A 171 2.98 -11.14 5.39
C PRO A 171 1.50 -11.00 5.00
N LEU A 172 1.24 -11.03 3.69
CA LEU A 172 -0.08 -11.20 3.11
C LEU A 172 -0.21 -12.67 2.69
N ASP A 173 -0.96 -13.44 3.47
CA ASP A 173 -1.22 -14.84 3.16
C ASP A 173 -2.27 -14.97 2.05
N GLY A 174 -2.14 -16.01 1.23
CA GLY A 174 -3.21 -16.46 0.33
C GLY A 174 -3.20 -15.89 -1.08
N ASN A 175 -2.20 -15.11 -1.48
CA ASN A 175 -1.98 -14.79 -2.89
C ASN A 175 -0.92 -15.75 -3.47
N GLY A 176 -1.33 -16.62 -4.40
CA GLY A 176 -0.43 -17.57 -5.09
C GLY A 176 0.18 -17.00 -6.36
N ARG A 177 -0.03 -15.72 -6.66
CA ARG A 177 0.57 -15.02 -7.79
C ARG A 177 1.74 -14.16 -7.31
N ASP A 178 2.78 -14.09 -8.13
CA ASP A 178 3.98 -13.27 -7.90
C ASP A 178 3.73 -11.76 -8.14
N ASP A 179 2.49 -11.38 -8.41
CA ASP A 179 2.08 -9.99 -8.59
C ASP A 179 2.18 -9.19 -7.27
N PRO A 180 2.67 -7.92 -7.33
CA PRO A 180 2.66 -7.02 -6.18
C PRO A 180 1.25 -6.80 -5.61
N ALA A 181 1.07 -7.13 -4.34
CA ALA A 181 -0.17 -6.93 -3.63
C ALA A 181 0.09 -6.45 -2.21
N TYR A 182 -0.65 -5.41 -1.81
CA TYR A 182 -0.55 -4.78 -0.50
C TYR A 182 -1.92 -4.58 0.14
N ILE A 183 -1.96 -4.73 1.46
CA ILE A 183 -3.05 -4.21 2.29
C ILE A 183 -2.44 -3.22 3.27
N LEU A 184 -2.76 -1.94 3.07
CA LEU A 184 -2.38 -0.86 3.96
C LEU A 184 -3.47 -0.67 5.00
N GLU A 185 -3.05 -0.71 6.24
CA GLU A 185 -3.88 -0.67 7.44
C GLU A 185 -3.48 0.56 8.24
N PHE A 186 -4.15 1.70 8.04
CA PHE A 186 -3.86 2.96 8.73
C PHE A 186 -4.78 3.13 9.94
N ASN A 187 -4.21 3.22 11.15
CA ASN A 187 -5.01 3.51 12.33
C ASN A 187 -5.35 5.00 12.39
N THR A 188 -6.61 5.32 12.70
CA THR A 188 -7.04 6.70 12.95
C THR A 188 -7.06 7.01 14.44
N ARG A 189 -6.92 8.29 14.79
CA ARG A 189 -7.02 8.77 16.18
C ARG A 189 -8.44 8.58 16.71
N ALA A 190 -8.58 8.27 18.01
CA ALA A 190 -9.88 8.20 18.68
C ALA A 190 -10.70 9.51 18.61
N HIS A 191 -10.03 10.64 18.38
CA HIS A 191 -10.61 11.97 18.20
C HIS A 191 -10.36 12.54 16.80
N ALA A 192 -10.19 11.67 15.79
CA ALA A 192 -9.97 12.08 14.42
C ALA A 192 -11.05 13.08 13.96
N THR A 193 -10.61 14.14 13.28
CA THR A 193 -11.52 15.16 12.75
C THR A 193 -12.54 14.51 11.81
N PRO A 194 -13.86 14.73 11.97
CA PRO A 194 -14.84 14.25 11.01
C PRO A 194 -14.68 14.93 9.65
N GLY A 195 -14.82 14.19 8.56
CA GLY A 195 -14.57 14.76 7.24
C GLY A 195 -14.48 13.73 6.12
N ARG A 196 -14.23 14.22 4.91
CA ARG A 196 -13.89 13.37 3.75
C ARG A 196 -12.41 13.54 3.46
N TYR A 197 -11.69 12.43 3.42
CA TYR A 197 -10.25 12.37 3.25
C TYR A 197 -9.94 11.68 1.93
N ARG A 198 -9.15 12.35 1.08
CA ARG A 198 -8.71 11.82 -0.22
C ARG A 198 -7.42 11.02 -0.01
N LEU A 199 -7.40 9.84 -0.61
CA LEU A 199 -6.33 8.85 -0.54
C LEU A 199 -5.81 8.59 -1.97
N PRO A 200 -4.99 9.49 -2.54
CA PRO A 200 -4.30 9.22 -3.80
C PRO A 200 -3.32 8.05 -3.63
N VAL A 201 -3.40 7.11 -4.56
CA VAL A 201 -2.45 6.03 -4.78
C VAL A 201 -1.82 6.25 -6.14
N VAL A 202 -0.50 6.34 -6.18
CA VAL A 202 0.29 6.63 -7.37
C VAL A 202 1.21 5.44 -7.63
N LEU A 203 1.12 4.85 -8.80
CA LEU A 203 2.08 3.86 -9.28
C LEU A 203 3.01 4.54 -10.29
N THR A 204 4.31 4.46 -10.03
CA THR A 204 5.36 4.90 -10.94
C THR A 204 6.15 3.68 -11.40
N TYR A 205 6.27 3.52 -12.71
CA TYR A 205 6.98 2.38 -13.30
C TYR A 205 7.74 2.78 -14.56
N ARG A 206 8.80 2.02 -14.89
CA ARG A 206 9.65 2.28 -16.05
C ARG A 206 9.32 1.32 -17.18
N SER A 207 8.72 1.82 -18.26
CA SER A 207 8.46 1.07 -19.49
C SER A 207 9.50 1.33 -20.58
N GLU A 208 9.45 0.60 -21.69
CA GLU A 208 10.29 0.86 -22.88
C GLU A 208 10.07 2.28 -23.43
N ALA A 209 8.84 2.81 -23.32
CA ALA A 209 8.48 4.17 -23.72
C ALA A 209 8.92 5.26 -22.71
N GLY A 210 9.57 4.88 -21.61
CA GLY A 210 10.00 5.76 -20.53
C GLY A 210 9.21 5.57 -19.24
N ILE A 211 9.33 6.54 -18.32
CA ILE A 211 8.66 6.51 -17.02
C ILE A 211 7.18 6.84 -17.21
N LYS A 212 6.30 5.95 -16.72
CA LYS A 212 4.85 6.15 -16.71
C LYS A 212 4.37 6.28 -15.26
N GLN A 213 3.27 7.00 -15.08
CA GLN A 213 2.62 7.19 -13.78
C GLN A 213 1.12 6.95 -13.92
N GLU A 214 0.57 6.13 -13.03
CA GLU A 214 -0.86 5.89 -12.90
C GLU A 214 -1.36 6.36 -11.53
N LYS A 215 -2.54 6.99 -11.49
CA LYS A 215 -3.08 7.60 -10.26
C LYS A 215 -4.52 7.18 -10.02
N HIS A 216 -4.76 6.60 -8.86
CA HIS A 216 -6.07 6.23 -8.36
C HIS A 216 -6.40 6.99 -7.08
N VAL A 217 -7.54 7.70 -7.03
CA VAL A 217 -7.94 8.45 -5.83
C VAL A 217 -9.13 7.78 -5.17
N ARG A 218 -8.93 7.31 -3.93
CA ARG A 218 -10.01 6.83 -3.08
C ARG A 218 -10.41 7.89 -2.07
N THR A 219 -11.63 7.80 -1.53
CA THR A 219 -12.13 8.74 -0.52
C THR A 219 -12.72 7.97 0.64
N VAL A 220 -12.26 8.29 1.85
CA VAL A 220 -12.82 7.77 3.10
C VAL A 220 -13.54 8.88 3.86
N ARG A 221 -14.70 8.59 4.42
CA ARG A 221 -15.42 9.50 5.32
C ARG A 221 -15.19 9.06 6.77
N VAL A 222 -14.70 9.97 7.60
CA VAL A 222 -14.72 9.83 9.05
C VAL A 222 -16.03 10.42 9.56
N ASN A 223 -16.84 9.59 10.21
CA ASN A 223 -18.15 9.99 10.73
C ASN A 223 -18.01 10.98 11.89
N ASN A 224 -19.00 11.85 12.05
CA ASN A 224 -19.10 12.68 13.25
C ASN A 224 -19.72 11.88 14.42
N TRP A 225 -19.59 12.41 15.63
CA TRP A 225 -20.17 11.78 16.83
C TRP A 225 -21.67 11.51 16.65
N ARG A 226 -22.44 12.45 16.08
CA ARG A 226 -23.88 12.29 15.89
C ARG A 226 -24.23 11.10 14.99
N GLU A 227 -23.54 10.96 13.86
CA GLU A 227 -23.67 9.86 12.89
C GLU A 227 -23.40 8.50 13.53
N ARG A 228 -22.48 8.44 14.50
CA ARG A 228 -22.19 7.22 15.27
C ARG A 228 -23.37 6.75 16.14
N TRP A 229 -24.18 7.66 16.66
CA TRP A 229 -25.31 7.32 17.54
C TRP A 229 -26.64 7.09 16.81
N GLU A 230 -26.79 7.54 15.56
CA GLU A 230 -28.01 7.35 14.79
C GLU A 230 -28.52 5.90 14.74
N PRO A 231 -27.67 4.87 14.53
CA PRO A 231 -28.13 3.48 14.53
C PRO A 231 -28.71 3.07 15.89
N TRP A 232 -28.13 3.54 16.99
CA TRP A 232 -28.56 3.20 18.34
C TRP A 232 -29.87 3.91 18.70
N VAL A 233 -29.99 5.19 18.37
CA VAL A 233 -31.22 5.96 18.59
C VAL A 233 -32.36 5.37 17.76
N THR A 234 -32.12 5.06 16.48
CA THR A 234 -33.13 4.46 15.61
C THR A 234 -33.57 3.08 16.11
N ARG A 235 -32.63 2.24 16.53
CA ARG A 235 -32.95 0.94 17.15
C ARG A 235 -33.74 1.10 18.44
N GLY A 236 -33.40 2.08 19.28
CA GLY A 236 -34.12 2.37 20.52
C GLY A 236 -35.56 2.83 20.27
N VAL A 237 -35.78 3.69 19.28
CA VAL A 237 -37.13 4.12 18.87
C VAL A 237 -37.97 2.96 18.34
N LEU A 238 -37.39 2.11 17.49
CA LEU A 238 -38.08 0.91 16.98
C LEU A 238 -38.44 -0.06 18.10
N LEU A 239 -37.51 -0.34 19.02
CA LEU A 239 -37.79 -1.22 20.16
C LEU A 239 -38.87 -0.62 21.08
N GLY A 240 -38.79 0.67 21.37
CA GLY A 240 -39.78 1.38 22.18
C GLY A 240 -41.16 1.40 21.53
N GLY A 241 -41.24 1.59 20.21
CA GLY A 241 -42.49 1.54 19.45
C GLY A 241 -43.14 0.16 19.49
N VAL A 242 -42.36 -0.91 19.27
CA VAL A 242 -42.87 -2.29 19.35
C VAL A 242 -43.37 -2.61 20.76
N LEU A 243 -42.61 -2.26 21.80
CA LEU A 243 -43.03 -2.45 23.19
C LEU A 243 -44.29 -1.64 23.53
N GLY A 244 -44.40 -0.41 23.02
CA GLY A 244 -45.58 0.44 23.19
C GLY A 244 -46.84 -0.16 22.56
N VAL A 245 -46.73 -0.71 21.35
CA VAL A 245 -47.86 -1.39 20.68
C VAL A 245 -48.25 -2.66 21.45
N CYS A 246 -47.30 -3.50 21.84
CA CYS A 246 -47.59 -4.71 22.62
C CYS A 246 -48.26 -4.39 23.96
N SER A 247 -47.79 -3.36 24.68
CA SER A 247 -48.41 -2.96 25.96
C SER A 247 -49.82 -2.41 25.80
N ALA A 248 -50.13 -1.70 24.69
CA ALA A 248 -51.49 -1.28 24.38
C ALA A 248 -52.45 -2.47 24.14
N PHE A 249 -51.99 -3.54 23.47
CA PHE A 249 -52.77 -4.77 23.26
C PHE A 249 -52.99 -5.56 24.55
N TYR A 250 -52.01 -5.59 25.46
CA TYR A 250 -52.20 -6.25 26.77
C TYR A 250 -53.10 -5.45 27.72
N ALA A 251 -53.10 -4.11 27.64
CA ALA A 251 -53.96 -3.26 28.45
C ALA A 251 -55.42 -3.22 27.95
N SER A 252 -55.66 -3.50 26.67
CA SER A 252 -56.99 -3.73 26.11
C SER A 252 -57.44 -5.18 26.36
N GLY A 253 -57.63 -5.49 27.64
CA GLY A 253 -58.18 -6.78 28.08
C GLY A 253 -59.52 -7.10 27.39
N PRO A 254 -59.92 -8.39 27.35
CA PRO A 254 -61.14 -8.81 26.69
C PRO A 254 -62.32 -8.04 27.27
N VAL A 255 -63.05 -7.33 26.40
CA VAL A 255 -64.30 -6.67 26.77
C VAL A 255 -65.21 -7.77 27.33
N PRO A 256 -65.65 -7.70 28.60
CA PRO A 256 -66.56 -8.69 29.15
C PRO A 256 -67.82 -8.67 28.31
N VAL A 257 -68.12 -9.80 27.65
CA VAL A 257 -69.36 -9.98 26.89
C VAL A 257 -70.51 -9.87 27.88
N PRO A 258 -71.35 -8.81 27.82
CA PRO A 258 -72.48 -8.69 28.72
C PRO A 258 -73.60 -9.59 28.17
N GLY A 259 -73.90 -10.67 28.88
CA GLY A 259 -75.18 -11.36 28.74
C GLY A 259 -75.08 -12.81 28.26
N ALA A 260 -75.04 -13.72 29.23
CA ALA A 260 -75.67 -15.03 29.10
C ALA A 260 -76.32 -15.39 30.45
N LEU A 261 -77.25 -14.54 30.89
CA LEU A 261 -78.25 -14.92 31.89
C LEU A 261 -79.34 -15.72 31.16
N GLY A 262 -79.06 -17.00 30.93
CA GLY A 262 -80.04 -17.98 30.50
C GLY A 262 -80.67 -18.62 31.73
N ALA A 263 -81.87 -18.14 32.09
CA ALA A 263 -82.77 -18.81 33.01
C ALA A 263 -83.17 -20.20 32.45
N GLY A 264 -83.09 -21.22 33.29
CA GLY A 264 -83.50 -22.58 32.94
C GLY A 264 -83.90 -23.36 34.19
N VAL A 265 -85.20 -23.25 34.51
CA VAL A 265 -86.14 -24.15 35.21
C VAL A 265 -85.59 -25.13 36.25
#